data_AF-X1JMK5-F1
#
_entry.id   AF-X1JMK5-F1
#
_cell.length_a   1.000
_cell.length_b   1.000
_cell.length_c   1.000
_cell.angle_alpha   90.00
_cell.angle_beta   90.00
_cell.angle_gamma   90.00
#
_symmetry.space_group_name_H-M   'P 1'
#
loop_
_entity.id
_entity.type
_entity.pdbx_description
1 polymer ?
#
loop_
_entity_poly.entity_id
_entity_poly.type
_entity_poly.pdbx_seq_one_letter_code
_entity_poly.pdbx_strand_id
1 'polypeptide(L)'
;MEIEKIEGNLIMDKGTVSAAQPGGIIYVSGATECKDDCLFESSLTTSELTGRNGNIVVKGDLYVENSIKIRRGRLFVEGSLTAKRMEVDKQVEVDGDLDITEASVGGSMKIRGNSKADRIGVGGSLVVDNDAEIGVIDVGGSAHIRGKTKSRVIDVGGSYTGDGPVEVDSIEVGGSVKIYSEVLVGDIDVAGL
;
A
#
# COMPACT_ATOMS: atom_id res chain seq x y z
N MET A 1 2.46 -2.88 -25.80
CA MET A 1 1.20 -2.98 -26.58
C MET A 1 0.42 -1.71 -26.32
N GLU A 2 -0.08 -1.03 -27.34
CA GLU A 2 -0.84 0.23 -27.18
C GLU A 2 -2.34 -0.07 -27.15
N ILE A 3 -2.98 0.06 -25.98
CA ILE A 3 -4.42 -0.17 -25.82
C ILE A 3 -5.01 0.81 -24.81
N GLU A 4 -6.14 1.42 -25.14
CA GLU A 4 -6.92 2.26 -24.21
C GLU A 4 -7.96 1.44 -23.45
N LYS A 5 -8.61 0.47 -24.11
CA LYS A 5 -9.68 -0.34 -23.52
C LYS A 5 -9.58 -1.81 -23.91
N ILE A 6 -9.70 -2.68 -22.93
CA ILE A 6 -9.76 -4.14 -23.06
C ILE A 6 -11.08 -4.60 -22.47
N GLU A 7 -11.92 -5.19 -23.32
CA GLU A 7 -13.15 -5.86 -22.86
C GLU A 7 -12.82 -7.26 -22.36
N GLY A 8 -13.16 -7.56 -21.11
CA GLY A 8 -12.82 -8.81 -20.44
C GLY A 8 -11.48 -8.77 -19.73
N ASN A 9 -10.82 -9.93 -19.63
CA ASN A 9 -9.60 -10.08 -18.86
C ASN A 9 -8.35 -9.79 -19.70
N LEU A 10 -7.35 -9.18 -19.08
CA LEU A 10 -6.00 -9.05 -19.60
C LEU A 10 -5.09 -10.06 -18.91
N ILE A 11 -4.54 -11.03 -19.65
CA ILE A 11 -3.62 -12.04 -19.11
C ILE A 11 -2.26 -11.87 -19.79
N MET A 12 -1.22 -11.73 -18.99
CA MET A 12 0.15 -11.52 -19.43
C MET A 12 1.09 -12.50 -18.72
N ASP A 13 2.03 -13.07 -19.49
CA ASP A 13 3.13 -13.82 -18.90
C ASP A 13 4.17 -12.83 -18.35
N LYS A 14 4.90 -12.18 -19.24
CA LYS A 14 5.79 -11.04 -18.97
C LYS A 14 5.55 -9.99 -20.05
N GLY A 15 5.54 -8.70 -19.71
CA GLY A 15 5.47 -7.68 -20.76
C GLY A 15 5.20 -6.26 -20.32
N THR A 16 5.10 -5.40 -21.33
CA THR A 16 4.84 -3.97 -21.19
C THR A 16 3.55 -3.57 -21.91
N VAL A 17 2.66 -2.86 -21.22
CA VAL A 17 1.44 -2.26 -21.76
C VAL A 17 1.52 -0.75 -21.62
N SER A 18 1.13 -0.04 -22.67
CA SER A 18 1.17 1.41 -22.74
C SER A 18 -0.19 1.87 -23.26
N ALA A 19 -0.68 3.02 -22.80
CA ALA A 19 -1.85 3.63 -23.42
C ALA A 19 -1.51 4.10 -24.86
N ALA A 20 -2.53 4.24 -25.72
CA ALA A 20 -2.33 4.71 -27.10
C ALA A 20 -1.86 6.18 -27.18
N GLN A 21 -2.09 6.95 -26.12
CA GLN A 21 -1.69 8.35 -26.03
C GLN A 21 -0.85 8.59 -24.77
N PRO A 22 0.14 9.50 -24.82
CA PRO A 22 0.90 9.89 -23.63
C PRO A 22 -0.02 10.37 -22.51
N GLY A 23 0.13 9.79 -21.31
CA GLY A 23 -0.72 10.10 -20.16
C GLY A 23 -2.13 9.49 -20.22
N GLY A 24 -2.40 8.62 -21.19
CA GLY A 24 -3.65 7.87 -21.26
C GLY A 24 -3.82 6.88 -20.11
N ILE A 25 -5.01 6.31 -20.00
CA ILE A 25 -5.35 5.31 -18.97
C ILE A 25 -5.66 4.00 -19.69
N ILE A 26 -5.12 2.89 -19.18
CA ILE A 26 -5.44 1.54 -19.65
C ILE A 26 -6.65 1.05 -18.86
N TYR A 27 -7.78 0.86 -19.54
CA TYR A 27 -9.01 0.34 -18.94
C TYR A 27 -9.18 -1.15 -19.27
N VAL A 28 -9.23 -1.99 -18.24
CA VAL A 28 -9.57 -3.41 -18.34
C VAL A 28 -10.90 -3.64 -17.64
N SER A 29 -11.94 -4.06 -18.37
CA SER A 29 -13.26 -4.25 -17.74
C SER A 29 -13.34 -5.49 -16.84
N GLY A 30 -12.47 -6.48 -17.07
CA GLY A 30 -12.31 -7.68 -16.24
C GLY A 30 -11.08 -7.62 -15.36
N ALA A 31 -10.47 -8.78 -15.11
CA ALA A 31 -9.29 -8.93 -14.28
C ALA A 31 -7.99 -8.75 -15.10
N THR A 32 -6.96 -8.24 -14.45
CA THR A 32 -5.60 -8.18 -14.97
C THR A 32 -4.74 -9.23 -14.25
N GLU A 33 -4.16 -10.18 -15.00
CA GLU A 33 -3.29 -11.24 -14.48
C GLU A 33 -1.88 -11.14 -15.06
N CYS A 34 -0.88 -11.08 -14.18
CA CYS A 34 0.54 -11.06 -14.50
C CYS A 34 1.23 -12.29 -13.90
N LYS A 35 1.75 -13.18 -14.74
CA LYS A 35 2.39 -14.43 -14.28
C LYS A 35 3.90 -14.30 -14.02
N ASP A 36 4.47 -13.15 -14.37
CA ASP A 36 5.85 -12.72 -14.15
C ASP A 36 5.86 -11.16 -14.16
N ASP A 37 7.02 -10.54 -14.41
CA ASP A 37 7.18 -9.09 -14.46
C ASP A 37 6.24 -8.42 -15.47
N CYS A 38 5.47 -7.44 -15.00
CA CYS A 38 4.59 -6.61 -15.82
C CYS A 38 4.88 -5.13 -15.59
N LEU A 39 4.95 -4.38 -16.70
CA LEU A 39 5.06 -2.93 -16.68
C LEU A 39 3.84 -2.32 -17.38
N PHE A 40 3.13 -1.46 -16.66
CA PHE A 40 2.13 -0.56 -17.21
C PHE A 40 2.75 0.83 -17.27
N GLU A 41 3.04 1.32 -18.48
CA GLU A 41 3.65 2.64 -18.73
C GLU A 41 2.66 3.81 -18.57
N SER A 42 1.49 3.53 -18.01
CA SER A 42 0.35 4.44 -17.90
C SER A 42 -0.47 4.05 -16.68
N SER A 43 -1.45 4.88 -16.30
CA SER A 43 -2.40 4.51 -15.25
C SER A 43 -3.20 3.29 -15.66
N LEU A 44 -3.59 2.46 -14.69
CA LEU A 44 -4.34 1.23 -14.90
C LEU A 44 -5.64 1.26 -14.09
N THR A 45 -6.75 0.97 -14.75
CA THR A 45 -8.06 0.71 -14.14
C THR A 45 -8.46 -0.72 -14.45
N THR A 46 -8.73 -1.52 -13.42
CA THR A 46 -9.13 -2.94 -13.56
C THR A 46 -10.05 -3.37 -12.42
N SER A 47 -10.82 -4.46 -12.61
CA SER A 47 -11.67 -4.99 -11.53
C SER A 47 -10.87 -5.70 -10.44
N GLU A 48 -9.83 -6.43 -10.85
CA GLU A 48 -8.91 -7.20 -10.00
C GLU A 48 -7.51 -7.19 -10.61
N LEU A 49 -6.48 -7.17 -9.76
CA LEU A 49 -5.10 -7.29 -10.18
C LEU A 49 -4.45 -8.48 -9.50
N THR A 50 -4.03 -9.47 -10.28
CA THR A 50 -3.37 -10.67 -9.78
C THR A 50 -1.96 -10.77 -10.34
N GLY A 51 -1.02 -11.13 -9.47
CA GLY A 51 0.39 -11.25 -9.78
C GLY A 51 0.98 -12.54 -9.23
N ARG A 52 1.82 -13.22 -10.00
CA ARG A 52 2.60 -14.36 -9.52
C ARG A 52 4.04 -14.24 -9.99
N ASN A 53 4.99 -14.57 -9.12
CA ASN A 53 6.43 -14.75 -9.46
C ASN A 53 7.14 -13.55 -10.14
N GLY A 54 6.65 -12.32 -10.04
CA GLY A 54 7.28 -11.16 -10.67
C GLY A 54 6.89 -9.85 -9.98
N ASN A 55 7.43 -8.75 -10.47
CA ASN A 55 7.08 -7.42 -9.99
C ASN A 55 6.08 -6.78 -10.96
N ILE A 56 5.04 -6.15 -10.41
CA ILE A 56 4.11 -5.35 -11.19
C ILE A 56 4.45 -3.88 -10.94
N VAL A 57 4.70 -3.16 -12.02
CA VAL A 57 5.01 -1.73 -12.00
C VAL A 57 3.93 -0.98 -12.77
N VAL A 58 3.33 0.04 -12.14
CA VAL A 58 2.38 0.96 -12.76
C VAL A 58 2.98 2.36 -12.70
N LYS A 59 3.26 2.96 -13.86
CA LYS A 59 3.89 4.28 -14.00
C LYS A 59 2.94 5.45 -13.74
N GLY A 60 1.64 5.19 -13.65
CA GLY A 60 0.62 6.16 -13.28
C GLY A 60 -0.14 5.72 -12.03
N ASP A 61 -1.40 6.16 -11.95
CA ASP A 61 -2.32 5.77 -10.90
C ASP A 61 -2.81 4.33 -11.12
N LEU A 62 -3.07 3.62 -10.02
CA LEU A 62 -3.66 2.30 -10.03
C LEU A 62 -5.00 2.32 -9.32
N TYR A 63 -6.08 2.12 -10.09
CA TYR A 63 -7.41 1.89 -9.56
C TYR A 63 -7.80 0.42 -9.73
N VAL A 64 -8.12 -0.25 -8.63
CA VAL A 64 -8.61 -1.63 -8.63
C VAL A 64 -9.92 -1.71 -7.88
N GLU A 65 -11.01 -2.06 -8.57
CA GLU A 65 -12.36 -2.02 -7.98
C GLU A 65 -12.50 -2.92 -6.74
N ASN A 66 -11.88 -4.10 -6.76
CA ASN A 66 -12.06 -5.12 -5.73
C ASN A 66 -10.77 -5.50 -5.02
N SER A 67 -9.88 -6.26 -5.64
CA SER A 67 -8.70 -6.75 -4.93
C SER A 67 -7.43 -6.84 -5.75
N ILE A 68 -6.32 -6.57 -5.06
CA ILE A 68 -4.96 -6.79 -5.53
C ILE A 68 -4.40 -8.01 -4.80
N LYS A 69 -3.89 -8.99 -5.52
CA LYS A 69 -3.25 -10.19 -4.95
C LYS A 69 -1.95 -10.51 -5.68
N ILE A 70 -0.82 -10.29 -5.03
CA ILE A 70 0.51 -10.54 -5.63
C ILE A 70 1.29 -11.55 -4.79
N ARG A 71 1.43 -12.75 -5.36
CA ARG A 71 2.15 -13.86 -4.74
C ARG A 71 3.59 -13.93 -5.22
N ARG A 72 4.53 -14.03 -4.27
CA ARG A 72 5.99 -14.05 -4.49
C ARG A 72 6.54 -12.83 -5.25
N GLY A 73 5.78 -11.75 -5.28
CA GLY A 73 6.05 -10.55 -6.09
C GLY A 73 5.95 -9.26 -5.30
N ARG A 74 6.20 -8.15 -5.99
CA ARG A 74 6.15 -6.78 -5.45
C ARG A 74 5.24 -5.90 -6.30
N LEU A 75 4.68 -4.86 -5.70
CA LEU A 75 3.91 -3.83 -6.39
C LEU A 75 4.61 -2.49 -6.27
N PHE A 76 4.78 -1.82 -7.39
CA PHE A 76 5.29 -0.44 -7.46
C PHE A 76 4.29 0.41 -8.22
N VAL A 77 3.79 1.49 -7.61
CA VAL A 77 2.87 2.45 -8.23
C VAL A 77 3.50 3.84 -8.11
N GLU A 78 3.80 4.47 -9.26
CA GLU A 78 4.38 5.81 -9.28
C GLU A 78 3.34 6.91 -9.03
N GLY A 79 2.06 6.63 -9.27
CA GLY A 79 0.94 7.47 -8.88
C GLY A 79 0.30 7.05 -7.56
N SER A 80 -0.99 7.32 -7.44
CA SER A 80 -1.82 6.92 -6.29
C SER A 80 -2.41 5.53 -6.48
N LEU A 81 -2.68 4.84 -5.38
CA LEU A 81 -3.30 3.51 -5.37
C LEU A 81 -4.64 3.56 -4.66
N THR A 82 -5.70 3.18 -5.37
CA THR A 82 -7.04 2.99 -4.79
C THR A 82 -7.51 1.56 -4.98
N ALA A 83 -7.91 0.89 -3.90
CA ALA A 83 -8.51 -0.44 -3.95
C ALA A 83 -9.43 -0.70 -2.75
N LYS A 84 -10.17 -1.81 -2.73
CA LYS A 84 -10.82 -2.27 -1.48
C LYS A 84 -9.86 -3.12 -0.64
N ARG A 85 -9.21 -4.10 -1.27
CA ARG A 85 -8.32 -5.04 -0.57
C ARG A 85 -7.00 -5.27 -1.30
N MET A 86 -5.92 -5.42 -0.55
CA MET A 86 -4.62 -5.74 -1.11
C MET A 86 -3.88 -6.79 -0.26
N GLU A 87 -3.41 -7.85 -0.91
CA GLU A 87 -2.51 -8.86 -0.36
C GLU A 87 -1.24 -8.93 -1.21
N VAL A 88 -0.08 -8.60 -0.64
CA VAL A 88 1.21 -8.66 -1.36
C VAL A 88 2.27 -9.36 -0.50
N ASP A 89 2.84 -10.45 -1.00
CA ASP A 89 3.75 -11.28 -0.20
C ASP A 89 5.05 -10.56 0.21
N LYS A 90 5.57 -9.65 -0.62
CA LYS A 90 6.89 -9.04 -0.41
C LYS A 90 6.82 -7.56 -0.10
N GLN A 91 6.58 -6.71 -1.09
CA GLN A 91 6.75 -5.27 -0.94
C GLN A 91 5.73 -4.50 -1.75
N VAL A 92 5.27 -3.38 -1.18
CA VAL A 92 4.48 -2.36 -1.86
C VAL A 92 5.19 -1.02 -1.71
N GLU A 93 5.35 -0.29 -2.82
CA GLU A 93 5.72 1.13 -2.83
C GLU A 93 4.72 1.93 -3.64
N VAL A 94 4.19 3.00 -3.04
CA VAL A 94 3.27 3.94 -3.67
C VAL A 94 3.87 5.34 -3.52
N ASP A 95 4.14 6.00 -4.64
CA ASP A 95 4.74 7.33 -4.66
C ASP A 95 3.69 8.45 -4.48
N GLY A 96 2.42 8.18 -4.78
CA GLY A 96 1.28 9.04 -4.48
C GLY A 96 0.55 8.67 -3.19
N ASP A 97 -0.76 8.95 -3.16
CA ASP A 97 -1.63 8.64 -2.04
C ASP A 97 -2.10 7.18 -2.07
N LEU A 98 -2.37 6.61 -0.89
CA LEU A 98 -3.00 5.31 -0.71
C LEU A 98 -4.40 5.49 -0.12
N ASP A 99 -5.42 5.00 -0.81
CA ASP A 99 -6.80 4.90 -0.31
C ASP A 99 -7.29 3.45 -0.45
N ILE A 100 -7.33 2.73 0.67
CA ILE A 100 -7.68 1.31 0.67
C ILE A 100 -8.45 0.90 1.92
N THR A 101 -9.42 0.00 1.82
CA THR A 101 -10.10 -0.51 3.03
C THR A 101 -9.15 -1.36 3.87
N GLU A 102 -8.57 -2.40 3.28
CA GLU A 102 -7.68 -3.34 3.98
C GLU A 102 -6.43 -3.67 3.16
N ALA A 103 -5.26 -3.58 3.79
CA ALA A 103 -3.98 -4.00 3.21
C ALA A 103 -3.25 -5.01 4.09
N SER A 104 -2.70 -6.06 3.48
CA SER A 104 -1.79 -7.03 4.10
C SER A 104 -0.54 -7.20 3.25
N VAL A 105 0.62 -6.86 3.81
CA VAL A 105 1.92 -6.94 3.12
C VAL A 105 2.91 -7.77 3.94
N GLY A 106 3.45 -8.85 3.35
CA GLY A 106 4.31 -9.77 4.10
C GLY A 106 5.67 -9.17 4.50
N GLY A 107 6.27 -8.33 3.65
CA GLY A 107 7.55 -7.67 3.92
C GLY A 107 7.38 -6.21 4.30
N SER A 108 7.48 -5.29 3.35
CA SER A 108 7.47 -3.84 3.65
C SER A 108 6.50 -3.04 2.79
N MET A 109 5.99 -1.97 3.37
CA MET A 109 5.07 -1.05 2.71
C MET A 109 5.58 0.37 2.87
N LYS A 110 5.74 1.08 1.75
CA LYS A 110 6.14 2.48 1.72
C LYS A 110 5.12 3.31 0.95
N ILE A 111 4.63 4.38 1.57
CA ILE A 111 3.74 5.36 0.95
C ILE A 111 4.40 6.73 1.06
N ARG A 112 4.60 7.42 -0.06
CA ARG A 112 5.19 8.77 -0.05
C ARG A 112 4.15 9.88 0.12
N GLY A 113 2.92 9.65 -0.33
CA GLY A 113 1.77 10.53 -0.10
C GLY A 113 1.08 10.24 1.23
N ASN A 114 -0.20 10.62 1.30
CA ASN A 114 -1.08 10.35 2.43
C ASN A 114 -1.56 8.90 2.39
N SER A 115 -1.86 8.34 3.55
CA SER A 115 -2.41 6.99 3.69
C SER A 115 -3.75 7.03 4.41
N LYS A 116 -4.79 6.50 3.76
CA LYS A 116 -6.12 6.33 4.33
C LYS A 116 -6.53 4.85 4.26
N ALA A 117 -6.84 4.27 5.41
CA ALA A 117 -7.33 2.90 5.46
C ALA A 117 -8.13 2.53 6.72
N ASP A 118 -8.90 1.45 6.67
CA ASP A 118 -9.52 0.90 7.87
C ASP A 118 -8.51 0.01 8.62
N ARG A 119 -7.72 -0.78 7.89
CA ARG A 119 -6.68 -1.65 8.46
C ARG A 119 -5.48 -1.81 7.54
N ILE A 120 -4.27 -1.64 8.09
CA ILE A 120 -3.00 -1.99 7.44
C ILE A 120 -2.24 -2.98 8.32
N GLY A 121 -1.95 -4.16 7.76
CA GLY A 121 -1.12 -5.20 8.37
C GLY A 121 0.18 -5.39 7.59
N VAL A 122 1.35 -5.23 8.24
CA VAL A 122 2.66 -5.39 7.58
C VAL A 122 3.59 -6.27 8.39
N GLY A 123 4.13 -7.34 7.80
CA GLY A 123 4.98 -8.28 8.53
C GLY A 123 6.35 -7.68 8.93
N GLY A 124 6.93 -6.83 8.09
CA GLY A 124 8.24 -6.21 8.30
C GLY A 124 8.14 -4.74 8.70
N SER A 125 8.03 -3.83 7.74
CA SER A 125 8.07 -2.39 8.03
C SER A 125 7.06 -1.56 7.25
N LEU A 126 6.46 -0.58 7.93
CA LEU A 126 5.58 0.43 7.36
C LEU A 126 6.27 1.79 7.41
N VAL A 127 6.32 2.49 6.27
CA VAL A 127 6.78 3.88 6.20
C VAL A 127 5.73 4.72 5.49
N VAL A 128 5.28 5.79 6.13
CA VAL A 128 4.41 6.80 5.54
C VAL A 128 5.10 8.16 5.65
N ASP A 129 5.40 8.78 4.51
CA ASP A 129 6.16 10.04 4.48
C ASP A 129 5.28 11.28 4.74
N ASN A 130 3.95 11.13 4.69
CA ASN A 130 2.97 12.18 4.96
C ASN A 130 1.93 11.72 6.01
N ASP A 131 0.72 12.27 5.97
CA ASP A 131 -0.33 11.99 6.95
C ASP A 131 -0.89 10.57 6.80
N ALA A 132 -1.21 9.96 7.93
CA ALA A 132 -1.81 8.63 8.03
C ALA A 132 -3.12 8.70 8.84
N GLU A 133 -4.26 8.48 8.18
CA GLU A 133 -5.56 8.26 8.82
C GLU A 133 -5.94 6.79 8.65
N ILE A 134 -5.51 5.95 9.60
CA ILE A 134 -5.63 4.49 9.51
C ILE A 134 -6.35 3.96 10.74
N GLY A 135 -7.46 3.24 10.58
CA GLY A 135 -8.24 2.70 11.70
C GLY A 135 -7.42 1.77 12.61
N VAL A 136 -6.68 0.82 12.04
CA VAL A 136 -5.79 -0.10 12.76
C VAL A 136 -4.48 -0.28 11.99
N ILE A 137 -3.36 -0.05 12.68
CA ILE A 137 -2.00 -0.31 12.18
C ILE A 137 -1.46 -1.51 12.95
N ASP A 138 -1.11 -2.58 12.26
CA ASP A 138 -0.56 -3.82 12.81
C ASP A 138 0.75 -4.14 12.08
N VAL A 139 1.89 -3.99 12.76
CA VAL A 139 3.21 -4.12 12.13
C VAL A 139 4.13 -5.03 12.95
N GLY A 140 4.59 -6.13 12.35
CA GLY A 140 5.45 -7.09 13.04
C GLY A 140 6.83 -6.53 13.42
N GLY A 141 7.42 -5.67 12.57
CA GLY A 141 8.72 -5.05 12.80
C GLY A 141 8.62 -3.60 13.25
N SER A 142 8.66 -2.66 12.30
CA SER A 142 8.69 -1.23 12.64
C SER A 142 7.76 -0.36 11.79
N ALA A 143 7.17 0.64 12.42
CA ALA A 143 6.32 1.64 11.78
C ALA A 143 6.94 3.03 11.95
N HIS A 144 7.13 3.76 10.85
CA HIS A 144 7.61 5.14 10.84
C HIS A 144 6.64 6.03 10.07
N ILE A 145 6.01 6.97 10.74
CA ILE A 145 5.08 7.93 10.13
C ILE A 145 5.63 9.34 10.33
N ARG A 146 5.89 10.04 9.22
CA ARG A 146 6.51 11.38 9.28
C ARG A 146 5.48 12.49 9.46
N GLY A 147 4.29 12.35 8.87
CA GLY A 147 3.20 13.31 9.00
C GLY A 147 2.38 13.13 10.26
N LYS A 148 1.15 13.66 10.25
CA LYS A 148 0.16 13.45 11.32
C LYS A 148 -0.29 11.98 11.30
N THR A 149 -0.33 11.35 12.46
CA THR A 149 -0.97 10.05 12.65
C THR A 149 -2.32 10.22 13.32
N LYS A 150 -3.36 9.64 12.74
CA LYS A 150 -4.68 9.48 13.36
C LYS A 150 -5.10 8.01 13.25
N SER A 151 -5.29 7.34 14.39
CA SER A 151 -5.63 5.92 14.42
C SER A 151 -6.51 5.57 15.62
N ARG A 152 -7.13 4.38 15.62
CA ARG A 152 -7.71 3.83 16.84
C ARG A 152 -6.70 2.95 17.57
N VAL A 153 -5.99 2.11 16.82
CA VAL A 153 -5.03 1.14 17.39
C VAL A 153 -3.75 1.13 16.57
N ILE A 154 -2.63 1.26 17.26
CA ILE A 154 -1.29 0.99 16.74
C ILE A 154 -0.72 -0.19 17.52
N ASP A 155 -0.55 -1.33 16.86
CA ASP A 155 0.14 -2.52 17.39
C ASP A 155 1.42 -2.72 16.59
N VAL A 156 2.58 -2.62 17.26
CA VAL A 156 3.88 -2.77 16.61
C VAL A 156 4.79 -3.70 17.42
N GLY A 157 5.19 -4.82 16.83
CA GLY A 157 6.04 -5.80 17.52
C GLY A 157 7.43 -5.27 17.91
N GLY A 158 8.02 -4.36 17.12
CA GLY A 158 9.35 -3.80 17.36
C GLY A 158 9.33 -2.33 17.77
N SER A 159 9.25 -1.41 16.82
CA SER A 159 9.34 0.03 17.12
C SER A 159 8.38 0.91 16.33
N TYR A 160 7.75 1.83 17.03
CA TYR A 160 6.95 2.90 16.44
C TYR A 160 7.70 4.23 16.52
N THR A 161 7.76 4.95 15.41
CA THR A 161 8.28 6.33 15.35
C THR A 161 7.27 7.25 14.65
N GLY A 162 6.87 8.32 15.34
CA GLY A 162 6.02 9.38 14.80
C GLY A 162 6.76 10.72 14.84
N ASP A 163 6.98 11.34 13.68
CA ASP A 163 7.64 12.66 13.62
C ASP A 163 6.63 13.82 13.74
N GLY A 164 5.40 13.63 13.26
CA GLY A 164 4.29 14.58 13.36
C GLY A 164 3.34 14.32 14.54
N PRO A 165 2.25 15.11 14.67
CA PRO A 165 1.28 14.94 15.75
C PRO A 165 0.62 13.56 15.71
N VAL A 166 0.49 12.91 16.87
CA VAL A 166 -0.10 11.57 16.99
C VAL A 166 -1.39 11.64 17.80
N GLU A 167 -2.50 11.21 17.20
CA GLU A 167 -3.83 11.12 17.81
C GLU A 167 -4.32 9.67 17.72
N VAL A 168 -4.34 8.95 18.84
CA VAL A 168 -4.65 7.51 18.84
C VAL A 168 -5.32 7.02 20.13
N ASP A 169 -6.27 6.08 20.02
CA ASP A 169 -6.95 5.56 21.22
C ASP A 169 -6.03 4.62 22.03
N SER A 170 -5.31 3.71 21.36
CA SER A 170 -4.36 2.77 21.99
C SER A 170 -3.09 2.56 21.17
N ILE A 171 -1.94 2.55 21.84
CA ILE A 171 -0.65 2.10 21.28
C ILE A 171 -0.12 0.92 22.10
N GLU A 172 0.13 -0.21 21.44
CA GLU A 172 0.81 -1.38 21.99
C GLU A 172 2.12 -1.60 21.21
N VAL A 173 3.28 -1.51 21.89
CA VAL A 173 4.58 -1.71 21.22
C VAL A 173 5.49 -2.64 22.01
N GLY A 174 5.98 -3.70 21.35
CA GLY A 174 6.86 -4.71 21.97
C GLY A 174 8.33 -4.29 22.16
N GLY A 175 8.71 -3.07 21.77
CA GLY A 175 10.08 -2.59 21.91
C GLY A 175 10.14 -1.12 22.32
N SER A 176 10.11 -0.20 21.37
CA SER A 176 10.25 1.23 21.67
C SER A 176 9.30 2.14 20.89
N VAL A 177 8.81 3.17 21.58
CA VAL A 177 7.99 4.23 21.03
C VAL A 177 8.80 5.53 21.05
N LYS A 178 8.90 6.20 19.90
CA LYS A 178 9.49 7.54 19.79
C LYS A 178 8.50 8.48 19.10
N ILE A 179 8.13 9.56 19.78
CA ILE A 179 7.26 10.59 19.22
C ILE A 179 7.98 11.93 19.41
N TYR A 180 8.20 12.65 18.31
CA TYR A 180 8.95 13.92 18.32
C TYR A 180 8.06 15.17 18.32
N SER A 181 6.73 14.99 18.27
CA SER A 181 5.74 16.05 18.25
C SER A 181 4.70 15.86 19.37
N GLU A 182 3.57 16.55 19.26
CA GLU A 182 2.44 16.44 20.18
C GLU A 182 1.82 15.04 20.12
N VAL A 183 1.45 14.51 21.28
CA VAL A 183 0.78 13.21 21.41
C VAL A 183 -0.52 13.37 22.21
N LEU A 184 -1.62 12.94 21.61
CA LEU A 184 -2.91 12.74 22.24
C LEU A 184 -3.23 11.25 22.17
N VAL A 185 -3.09 10.58 23.31
CA VAL A 185 -3.23 9.13 23.40
C VAL A 185 -4.16 8.75 24.55
N GLY A 186 -5.05 7.80 24.31
CA GLY A 186 -5.91 7.23 25.35
C GLY A 186 -5.12 6.32 26.28
N ASP A 187 -4.48 5.30 25.71
CA ASP A 187 -3.69 4.30 26.43
C ASP A 187 -2.39 3.97 25.69
N ILE A 188 -1.30 3.72 26.43
CA ILE A 188 -0.01 3.27 25.89
C ILE A 188 0.48 2.10 26.74
N ASP A 189 0.68 0.95 26.09
CA ASP A 189 1.43 -0.18 26.62
C ASP A 189 2.73 -0.37 25.82
N VAL A 190 3.86 -0.42 26.51
CA VAL A 190 5.17 -0.69 25.92
C VAL A 190 5.82 -1.84 26.65
N ALA A 191 5.82 -3.01 26.02
CA ALA A 191 6.41 -4.22 26.54
C ALA A 191 7.85 -4.36 26.02
N GLY A 192 8.76 -3.49 26.47
CA GLY A 192 10.18 -3.52 26.08
C GLY A 192 11.13 -3.55 27.28
N LEU A 193 12.12 -4.44 27.23
CA LEU A 193 13.28 -4.52 28.15
C LEU A 193 14.51 -3.83 27.53
#